data_AF-A0A180GJQ3-F1
#
_entry.id   AF-A0A180GJQ3-F1
#
_cell.length_a   1.000
_cell.length_b   1.000
_cell.length_c   1.000
_cell.angle_alpha   90.00
_cell.angle_beta   90.00
_cell.angle_gamma   90.00
#
_symmetry.space_group_name_H-M   'P 1'
#
loop_
_entity.id
_entity.type
_entity.pdbx_description
1 polymer ?
#
loop_
_entity_poly.entity_id
_entity_poly.type
_entity_poly.pdbx_seq_one_letter_code
_entity_poly.pdbx_strand_id
1 'polypeptide(L)'
;MAVQSTLVMDCGRPEPSAEHPATPPTRVLVFTMNKPSSAAILITTTLCLYLWLIQHHHQHPAQTDPLKHASTDRRPPRKPAALHPTAAQRLPTRMAHAWLAQGILPPAAINSQPIDLLWTWANDSAPSDTVRPSSEPDPTAYLYRQHDELRFSLRSSLQSLPPAAVRSRIIITPDEPNPPSSGLPPAQQARPHWLVPTPDQLNPKQSHQPVSLTHHSQIFRFINRRQALQAFQWLKNYLPSHNSMAIESQFGHLDGIQDNFLYLNDDCFFINKFNLGDFSSELFGPVFRIQFDLKVQDDPEDHSGTVAAQGEWPSLGYSNHLLSLRFGRRERRYLSHLPKVINFQILREVSEIWSEEIFLTASSRVRGQGQELNMMFLATWYHIEKHREAMLHSFIMLQTDSNRDGQIDAKERAKMMTRLGAGQGSTIDVRRPFRPRGGAVEDGLGTARPAETDYEWLSSDGYPFAGEAGKVADYRHVGPATGRGCVS
;
A
#
# COMPACT_ATOMS: atom_id res chain seq x y z
N MET A 1 -12.38 41.14 31.29
CA MET A 1 -13.05 41.86 30.20
C MET A 1 -13.01 40.97 28.97
N ALA A 2 -14.17 40.43 28.63
CA ALA A 2 -14.38 39.54 27.50
C ALA A 2 -14.48 40.36 26.20
N VAL A 3 -14.05 39.78 25.08
CA VAL A 3 -14.75 39.92 23.79
C VAL A 3 -14.67 38.59 23.05
N GLN A 4 -15.83 37.96 22.90
CA GLN A 4 -16.13 36.89 21.95
C GLN A 4 -16.21 37.48 20.54
N SER A 5 -15.82 36.70 19.53
CA SER A 5 -16.18 36.97 18.13
C SER A 5 -17.01 35.80 17.62
N THR A 6 -18.33 36.02 17.62
CA THR A 6 -19.36 35.12 17.10
C THR A 6 -19.43 35.24 15.59
N LEU A 7 -19.46 34.11 14.89
CA LEU A 7 -19.72 34.00 13.45
C LEU A 7 -21.25 33.97 13.25
N VAL A 8 -21.82 34.96 12.55
CA VAL A 8 -23.24 35.01 12.17
C VAL A 8 -23.33 34.80 10.65
N MET A 9 -24.08 33.77 10.25
CA MET A 9 -24.57 33.58 8.89
C MET A 9 -25.73 34.55 8.64
N ASP A 10 -25.70 35.25 7.50
CA ASP A 10 -26.85 36.01 7.02
C ASP A 10 -27.18 35.63 5.58
N CYS A 11 -28.47 35.41 5.34
CA CYS A 11 -29.07 35.01 4.07
C CYS A 11 -29.86 36.19 3.53
N GLY A 12 -29.52 36.71 2.34
CA GLY A 12 -30.38 37.69 1.66
C GLY A 12 -29.77 38.25 0.36
N ARG A 13 -30.50 38.07 -0.75
CA ARG A 13 -30.35 38.71 -2.09
C ARG A 13 -31.50 39.73 -2.27
N PRO A 14 -31.62 40.51 -3.37
CA PRO A 14 -30.64 41.07 -4.33
C PRO A 14 -30.93 42.57 -4.72
N GLU A 15 -30.17 43.12 -5.68
CA GLU A 15 -30.43 44.25 -6.64
C GLU A 15 -29.36 45.39 -6.68
N PRO A 16 -29.25 46.26 -7.73
CA PRO A 16 -28.75 46.00 -9.10
C PRO A 16 -27.77 47.09 -9.65
N SER A 17 -27.43 47.02 -10.96
CA SER A 17 -26.84 48.06 -11.88
C SER A 17 -25.29 48.22 -11.88
N ALA A 18 -24.54 48.50 -12.97
CA ALA A 18 -24.80 48.84 -14.38
C ALA A 18 -23.53 48.64 -15.28
N GLU A 19 -23.75 48.46 -16.60
CA GLU A 19 -22.95 48.84 -17.83
C GLU A 19 -21.46 48.42 -17.98
N HIS A 20 -20.83 48.06 -19.13
CA HIS A 20 -21.03 47.89 -20.61
C HIS A 20 -19.63 47.42 -21.20
N PRO A 21 -19.31 47.18 -22.51
CA PRO A 21 -20.05 47.24 -23.80
C PRO A 21 -19.87 45.98 -24.72
N ALA A 22 -20.29 46.11 -25.98
CA ALA A 22 -20.72 45.09 -26.94
C ALA A 22 -19.67 44.51 -27.94
N THR A 23 -19.98 43.33 -28.49
CA THR A 23 -19.37 42.68 -29.69
C THR A 23 -20.45 41.99 -30.56
N PRO A 24 -20.23 41.78 -31.89
CA PRO A 24 -21.26 41.77 -32.95
C PRO A 24 -21.85 40.37 -33.29
N PRO A 25 -22.85 40.24 -34.21
CA PRO A 25 -23.84 39.16 -34.16
C PRO A 25 -23.40 37.88 -34.87
N THR A 26 -23.74 36.72 -34.30
CA THR A 26 -23.60 35.40 -34.96
C THR A 26 -24.97 34.90 -35.42
N ARG A 27 -25.03 34.48 -36.69
CA ARG A 27 -26.21 33.99 -37.41
C ARG A 27 -26.80 32.73 -36.75
N VAL A 28 -28.10 32.74 -36.50
CA VAL A 28 -28.86 31.54 -36.11
C VAL A 28 -29.34 30.82 -37.37
N LEU A 29 -28.83 29.60 -37.59
CA LEU A 29 -29.38 28.63 -38.53
C LEU A 29 -30.40 27.76 -37.80
N VAL A 30 -31.68 27.95 -38.11
CA VAL A 30 -32.76 27.06 -37.66
C VAL A 30 -32.78 25.85 -38.60
N PHE A 31 -32.44 24.66 -38.10
CA PHE A 31 -32.75 23.40 -38.76
C PHE A 31 -33.97 22.76 -38.09
N THR A 32 -35.06 22.65 -38.84
CA THR A 32 -36.20 21.80 -38.50
C THR A 32 -35.83 20.35 -38.81
N MET A 33 -35.66 19.52 -37.76
CA MET A 33 -35.50 18.07 -37.92
C MET A 33 -36.86 17.37 -37.90
N ASN A 34 -37.22 16.74 -39.02
CA ASN A 34 -38.21 15.66 -39.03
C ASN A 34 -37.60 14.43 -38.36
N LYS A 35 -38.24 13.91 -37.30
CA LYS A 35 -37.83 12.67 -36.61
C LYS A 35 -38.07 11.44 -37.51
N PRO A 36 -37.08 10.56 -37.74
CA PRO A 36 -37.37 9.17 -38.10
C PRO A 36 -37.78 8.38 -36.85
N SER A 37 -38.68 7.41 -37.00
CA SER A 37 -39.20 6.60 -35.91
C SER A 37 -38.12 5.70 -35.30
N SER A 38 -38.08 5.62 -33.97
CA SER A 38 -37.07 4.92 -33.15
C SER A 38 -36.89 3.43 -33.49
N ALA A 39 -37.82 2.81 -34.21
CA ALA A 39 -37.72 1.43 -34.68
C ALA A 39 -36.67 1.24 -35.78
N ALA A 40 -36.47 2.22 -36.67
CA ALA A 40 -35.52 2.09 -37.79
C ALA A 40 -34.06 2.11 -37.33
N ILE A 41 -33.75 2.88 -36.28
CA ILE A 41 -32.40 2.98 -35.69
C ILE A 41 -32.04 1.69 -34.95
N LEU A 42 -33.00 1.07 -34.25
CA LEU A 42 -32.76 -0.18 -33.52
C LEU A 42 -32.54 -1.36 -34.47
N ILE A 43 -33.28 -1.42 -35.58
CA ILE A 43 -33.11 -2.50 -36.58
C ILE A 43 -31.76 -2.37 -37.28
N THR A 44 -31.35 -1.16 -37.68
CA THR A 44 -30.07 -0.95 -38.36
C THR A 44 -28.87 -1.21 -37.46
N THR A 45 -28.91 -0.78 -36.19
CA THR A 45 -27.84 -1.09 -35.22
C THR A 45 -27.72 -2.57 -34.92
N THR A 46 -28.85 -3.29 -34.79
CA THR A 46 -28.85 -4.74 -34.56
C THR A 46 -28.33 -5.51 -35.77
N LEU A 47 -28.69 -5.09 -36.99
CA LEU A 47 -28.21 -5.71 -38.23
C LEU A 47 -26.70 -5.52 -38.41
N CYS A 48 -26.18 -4.32 -38.12
CA CYS A 48 -24.75 -4.03 -38.16
C CYS A 48 -23.96 -4.85 -37.13
N LEU A 49 -24.50 -5.04 -35.92
CA LEU A 49 -23.86 -5.87 -34.89
C LEU A 49 -23.81 -7.35 -35.29
N TYR A 50 -24.89 -7.85 -35.90
CA TYR A 50 -24.99 -9.24 -36.36
C TYR A 50 -24.06 -9.52 -37.54
N LEU A 51 -23.96 -8.60 -38.50
CA LEU A 51 -23.02 -8.71 -39.62
C LEU A 51 -21.56 -8.61 -39.15
N TRP A 52 -21.27 -7.75 -38.17
CA TRP A 52 -19.94 -7.66 -37.56
C TRP A 52 -19.54 -8.97 -36.86
N LEU A 53 -20.46 -9.61 -36.13
CA LEU A 53 -20.22 -10.91 -35.48
C LEU A 53 -19.96 -12.04 -36.49
N ILE A 54 -20.72 -12.11 -37.58
CA ILE A 54 -20.50 -13.12 -38.64
C ILE A 54 -19.14 -12.93 -39.31
N GLN A 55 -18.73 -11.69 -39.55
CA GLN A 55 -17.46 -11.38 -40.20
C GLN A 55 -16.25 -11.68 -39.31
N HIS A 56 -16.39 -11.50 -37.99
CA HIS A 56 -15.34 -11.83 -37.02
C HIS A 56 -15.24 -13.32 -36.67
N HIS A 57 -16.32 -14.10 -36.82
CA HIS A 57 -16.29 -15.54 -36.54
C HIS A 57 -15.64 -16.38 -37.65
N HIS A 58 -15.52 -15.85 -38.86
CA HIS A 58 -14.96 -16.58 -40.02
C HIS A 58 -13.43 -16.42 -40.23
N GLN A 59 -12.70 -15.73 -39.35
CA GLN A 59 -11.26 -15.47 -39.54
C GLN A 59 -10.27 -16.32 -38.71
N HIS A 60 -10.69 -17.44 -38.10
CA HIS A 60 -9.74 -18.36 -37.46
C HIS A 60 -9.74 -19.74 -38.15
N PRO A 61 -8.66 -20.13 -38.85
CA PRO A 61 -8.48 -21.52 -39.26
C PRO A 61 -8.19 -22.38 -38.03
N ALA A 62 -8.73 -23.61 -38.04
CA ALA A 62 -8.58 -24.60 -36.99
C ALA A 62 -7.10 -24.80 -36.60
N GLN A 63 -6.74 -24.41 -35.38
CA GLN A 63 -5.50 -24.81 -34.73
C GLN A 63 -5.80 -25.64 -33.48
N THR A 64 -5.05 -26.72 -33.41
CA THR A 64 -5.04 -27.85 -32.47
C THR A 64 -5.41 -27.54 -31.02
N ASP A 65 -6.28 -28.40 -30.50
CA ASP A 65 -6.76 -28.54 -29.12
C ASP A 65 -5.62 -28.44 -28.06
N PRO A 66 -5.54 -27.37 -27.26
CA PRO A 66 -4.52 -27.20 -26.22
C PRO A 66 -4.81 -28.00 -24.94
N LEU A 67 -5.91 -28.75 -24.86
CA LEU A 67 -6.35 -29.40 -23.60
C LEU A 67 -5.58 -30.68 -23.24
N LYS A 68 -4.57 -31.10 -24.01
CA LYS A 68 -3.82 -32.34 -23.71
C LYS A 68 -2.63 -32.20 -22.75
N HIS A 69 -2.26 -30.99 -22.31
CA HIS A 69 -1.16 -30.79 -21.34
C HIS A 69 -1.53 -30.04 -20.06
N ALA A 70 -2.83 -29.89 -19.76
CA ALA A 70 -3.27 -29.46 -18.44
C ALA A 70 -2.98 -30.58 -17.42
N SER A 71 -1.77 -30.52 -16.85
CA SER A 71 -1.33 -31.32 -15.71
C SER A 71 -2.42 -31.39 -14.66
N THR A 72 -2.81 -32.61 -14.32
CA THR A 72 -3.74 -32.95 -13.25
C THR A 72 -3.09 -32.68 -11.89
N ASP A 73 -2.88 -31.42 -11.51
CA ASP A 73 -2.64 -31.07 -10.11
C ASP A 73 -3.99 -30.73 -9.45
N ARG A 74 -4.75 -31.79 -9.13
CA ARG A 74 -5.95 -31.71 -8.28
C ARG A 74 -5.51 -31.43 -6.84
N ARG A 75 -5.01 -30.23 -6.55
CA ARG A 75 -4.95 -29.75 -5.17
C ARG A 75 -6.35 -29.31 -4.75
N PRO A 76 -6.83 -29.72 -3.57
CA PRO A 76 -8.10 -29.23 -3.05
C PRO A 76 -8.04 -27.69 -2.92
N PRO A 77 -9.19 -27.00 -2.99
CA PRO A 77 -9.23 -25.54 -2.82
C PRO A 77 -8.57 -25.19 -1.49
N ARG A 78 -7.46 -24.45 -1.56
CA ARG A 78 -6.76 -23.94 -0.37
C ARG A 78 -7.78 -23.09 0.40
N LYS A 79 -8.04 -23.45 1.67
CA LYS A 79 -8.87 -22.68 2.61
C LYS A 79 -8.49 -21.19 2.54
N PRO A 80 -9.38 -20.23 2.89
CA PRO A 80 -8.99 -18.83 3.06
C PRO A 80 -7.66 -18.80 3.82
N ALA A 81 -6.69 -18.04 3.30
CA ALA A 81 -5.31 -18.11 3.76
C ALA A 81 -5.32 -18.07 5.28
N ALA A 82 -4.97 -19.18 5.92
CA ALA A 82 -5.06 -19.27 7.36
C ALA A 82 -4.29 -18.09 7.93
N LEU A 83 -4.95 -17.26 8.75
CA LEU A 83 -4.26 -16.22 9.50
C LEU A 83 -3.10 -16.90 10.21
N HIS A 84 -1.88 -16.56 9.79
CA HIS A 84 -0.73 -17.16 10.41
C HIS A 84 -0.64 -16.55 11.81
N PRO A 85 -0.47 -17.37 12.86
CA PRO A 85 -0.31 -16.82 14.19
C PRO A 85 0.87 -15.85 14.17
N THR A 86 0.70 -14.66 14.73
CA THR A 86 1.79 -13.68 14.87
C THR A 86 2.92 -14.27 15.70
N ALA A 87 4.12 -13.68 15.63
CA ALA A 87 5.24 -14.08 16.49
C ALA A 87 4.83 -14.25 17.97
N ALA A 88 4.04 -13.31 18.51
CA ALA A 88 3.54 -13.38 19.89
C ALA A 88 2.56 -14.54 20.13
N GLN A 89 1.67 -14.83 19.16
CA GLN A 89 0.70 -15.93 19.26
C GLN A 89 1.34 -17.32 19.16
N ARG A 90 2.57 -17.42 18.64
CA ARG A 90 3.35 -18.67 18.62
C ARG A 90 4.00 -18.99 19.97
N LEU A 91 4.01 -18.05 20.91
CA LEU A 91 4.62 -18.23 22.23
C LEU A 91 3.63 -18.80 23.26
N PRO A 92 4.13 -19.49 24.30
CA PRO A 92 3.30 -19.83 25.46
C PRO A 92 2.63 -18.60 26.07
N THR A 93 1.39 -18.75 26.53
CA THR A 93 0.55 -17.63 27.02
C THR A 93 1.25 -16.75 28.05
N ARG A 94 2.03 -17.33 28.98
CA ARG A 94 2.79 -16.57 29.99
C ARG A 94 3.84 -15.65 29.36
N MET A 95 4.55 -16.13 28.34
CA MET A 95 5.57 -15.36 27.63
C MET A 95 4.93 -14.31 26.72
N ALA A 96 3.86 -14.68 26.01
CA ALA A 96 3.08 -13.73 25.22
C ALA A 96 2.52 -12.60 26.10
N HIS A 97 2.02 -12.92 27.31
CA HIS A 97 1.54 -11.92 28.26
C HIS A 97 2.67 -11.03 28.81
N ALA A 98 3.82 -11.61 29.17
CA ALA A 98 4.98 -10.82 29.60
C ALA A 98 5.45 -9.84 28.51
N TRP A 99 5.46 -10.27 27.25
CA TRP A 99 5.78 -9.40 26.12
C TRP A 99 4.70 -8.35 25.87
N LEU A 100 3.46 -8.76 25.62
CA LEU A 100 2.40 -7.85 25.18
C LEU A 100 1.92 -6.89 26.27
N ALA A 101 1.85 -7.35 27.53
CA ALA A 101 1.32 -6.55 28.64
C ALA A 101 2.41 -5.80 29.42
N GLN A 102 3.64 -6.34 29.49
CA GLN A 102 4.72 -5.79 30.31
C GLN A 102 5.92 -5.30 29.50
N GLY A 103 5.95 -5.54 28.19
CA GLY A 103 7.07 -5.15 27.32
C GLY A 103 8.34 -5.99 27.56
N ILE A 104 8.22 -7.15 28.23
CA ILE A 104 9.37 -8.01 28.53
C ILE A 104 9.56 -9.00 27.39
N LEU A 105 10.58 -8.78 26.55
CA LEU A 105 10.90 -9.69 25.47
C LEU A 105 11.33 -11.07 26.00
N PRO A 106 10.83 -12.17 25.42
CA PRO A 106 11.38 -13.48 25.73
C PRO A 106 12.84 -13.57 25.25
N PRO A 107 13.70 -14.37 25.90
CA PRO A 107 15.13 -14.47 25.54
C PRO A 107 15.40 -14.77 24.06
N ALA A 108 14.52 -15.54 23.41
CA ALA A 108 14.61 -15.86 21.98
C ALA A 108 14.21 -14.72 21.03
N ALA A 109 13.51 -13.69 21.52
CA ALA A 109 13.11 -12.50 20.75
C ALA A 109 14.02 -11.29 20.98
N ILE A 110 14.99 -11.39 21.89
CA ILE A 110 16.00 -10.33 22.12
C ILE A 110 16.84 -10.11 20.85
N ASN A 111 17.04 -11.17 20.06
CA ASN A 111 17.58 -11.06 18.71
C ASN A 111 16.38 -10.88 17.76
N SER A 112 15.97 -9.64 17.50
CA SER A 112 14.90 -9.32 16.53
C SER A 112 14.94 -10.25 15.31
N GLN A 113 13.78 -10.73 14.87
CA GLN A 113 13.72 -11.66 13.75
C GLN A 113 14.33 -11.02 12.49
N PRO A 114 15.15 -11.76 11.72
CA PRO A 114 15.70 -11.23 10.49
C PRO A 114 14.57 -10.90 9.50
N ILE A 115 14.73 -9.80 8.77
CA ILE A 115 13.72 -9.23 7.88
C ILE A 115 13.91 -9.72 6.44
N ASP A 116 12.80 -9.85 5.70
CA ASP A 116 12.83 -10.05 4.25
C ASP A 116 12.90 -8.71 3.53
N LEU A 117 13.75 -8.63 2.51
CA LEU A 117 13.76 -7.48 1.59
C LEU A 117 13.07 -7.87 0.29
N LEU A 118 12.16 -7.02 -0.16
CA LEU A 118 11.36 -7.21 -1.35
C LEU A 118 11.56 -6.03 -2.31
N TRP A 119 11.90 -6.31 -3.56
CA TRP A 119 11.97 -5.33 -4.63
C TRP A 119 10.87 -5.56 -5.66
N THR A 120 10.28 -4.48 -6.14
CA THR A 120 9.56 -4.48 -7.43
C THR A 120 10.54 -4.11 -8.52
N TRP A 121 10.54 -4.91 -9.59
CA TRP A 121 11.29 -4.58 -10.79
C TRP A 121 10.31 -4.42 -11.95
N ALA A 122 9.94 -3.18 -12.22
CA ALA A 122 8.91 -2.81 -13.17
C ALA A 122 9.49 -2.29 -14.50
N ASN A 123 10.61 -2.83 -14.96
CA ASN A 123 11.24 -2.34 -16.19
C ASN A 123 10.66 -3.02 -17.42
N ASP A 124 10.28 -2.21 -18.41
CA ASP A 124 10.06 -2.68 -19.76
C ASP A 124 11.41 -2.63 -20.50
N SER A 125 12.09 -3.78 -20.56
CA SER A 125 13.16 -3.96 -21.53
C SER A 125 12.50 -4.39 -22.84
N ALA A 126 11.81 -3.49 -23.53
CA ALA A 126 11.24 -3.84 -24.83
C ALA A 126 12.37 -4.32 -25.76
N PRO A 127 12.20 -5.41 -26.52
CA PRO A 127 13.12 -5.74 -27.59
C PRO A 127 13.09 -4.60 -28.62
N SER A 128 14.26 -4.07 -28.92
CA SER A 128 14.56 -2.87 -29.71
C SER A 128 14.16 -2.92 -31.20
N ASP A 129 13.07 -3.58 -31.59
CA ASP A 129 12.79 -3.83 -33.02
C ASP A 129 11.55 -3.12 -33.59
N THR A 130 10.79 -2.35 -32.79
CA THR A 130 9.56 -1.67 -33.30
C THR A 130 9.59 -0.14 -33.28
N VAL A 131 10.64 0.51 -32.76
CA VAL A 131 10.73 1.98 -32.81
C VAL A 131 11.33 2.39 -34.16
N ARG A 132 10.45 2.74 -35.10
CA ARG A 132 10.88 3.50 -36.29
C ARG A 132 11.51 4.81 -35.80
N PRO A 133 12.64 5.27 -36.37
CA PRO A 133 13.23 6.54 -36.00
C PRO A 133 12.27 7.67 -36.40
N SER A 134 11.46 8.15 -35.46
CA SER A 134 10.72 9.40 -35.56
C SER A 134 11.63 10.54 -35.09
N SER A 135 11.57 11.68 -35.77
CA SER A 135 12.33 12.89 -35.45
C SER A 135 11.84 13.63 -34.21
N GLU A 136 10.72 13.20 -33.62
CA GLU A 136 10.21 13.75 -32.35
C GLU A 136 10.64 12.87 -31.17
N PRO A 137 11.03 13.47 -30.03
CA PRO A 137 11.35 12.72 -28.82
C PRO A 137 10.12 11.93 -28.36
N ASP A 138 10.23 10.61 -28.33
CA ASP A 138 9.17 9.73 -27.84
C ASP A 138 8.87 10.07 -26.37
N PRO A 139 7.69 10.61 -26.04
CA PRO A 139 7.34 10.98 -24.67
C PRO A 139 7.26 9.77 -23.74
N THR A 140 7.28 8.54 -24.27
CA THR A 140 7.28 7.28 -23.51
C THR A 140 8.67 6.67 -23.33
N ALA A 141 9.73 7.29 -23.89
CA ALA A 141 11.10 6.78 -23.80
C ALA A 141 11.61 6.59 -22.35
N TYR A 142 11.05 7.33 -21.38
CA TYR A 142 11.38 7.17 -19.98
C TYR A 142 10.92 5.81 -19.39
N LEU A 143 9.89 5.18 -19.96
CA LEU A 143 9.36 3.88 -19.49
C LEU A 143 10.34 2.72 -19.74
N TYR A 144 11.25 2.89 -20.70
CA TYR A 144 12.21 1.86 -21.14
C TYR A 144 13.64 2.18 -20.68
N ARG A 145 13.82 3.25 -19.90
CA ARG A 145 15.11 3.70 -19.40
C ARG A 145 15.56 2.80 -18.25
N GLN A 146 16.80 2.36 -18.30
CA GLN A 146 17.43 1.50 -17.29
C GLN A 146 18.81 2.06 -16.95
N HIS A 147 19.04 2.41 -15.69
CA HIS A 147 20.32 2.87 -15.16
C HIS A 147 20.98 1.89 -14.20
N ASP A 148 20.58 0.62 -14.26
CA ASP A 148 21.03 -0.43 -13.34
C ASP A 148 20.59 -0.12 -11.88
N GLU A 149 19.51 0.65 -11.67
CA GLU A 149 19.05 1.11 -10.35
C GLU A 149 18.91 -0.07 -9.38
N LEU A 150 18.16 -1.10 -9.78
CA LEU A 150 17.97 -2.32 -8.98
C LEU A 150 19.30 -2.98 -8.57
N ARG A 151 20.31 -2.98 -9.47
CA ARG A 151 21.62 -3.58 -9.19
C ARG A 151 22.34 -2.80 -8.08
N PHE A 152 22.31 -1.48 -8.16
CA PHE A 152 22.93 -0.61 -7.18
C PHE A 152 22.15 -0.61 -5.86
N SER A 153 20.81 -0.66 -5.91
CA SER A 153 19.94 -0.80 -4.74
C SER A 153 20.22 -2.11 -4.00
N LEU A 154 20.22 -3.24 -4.71
CA LEU A 154 20.52 -4.55 -4.14
C LEU A 154 21.93 -4.57 -3.50
N ARG A 155 22.93 -4.03 -4.20
CA ARG A 155 24.30 -3.93 -3.69
C ARG A 155 24.39 -3.08 -2.42
N SER A 156 23.67 -1.97 -2.39
CA SER A 156 23.61 -1.11 -1.21
C SER A 156 23.06 -1.87 0.00
N SER A 157 22.03 -2.71 -0.19
CA SER A 157 21.49 -3.56 0.89
C SER A 157 22.50 -4.59 1.43
N LEU A 158 23.39 -5.10 0.58
CA LEU A 158 24.45 -6.05 0.98
C LEU A 158 25.55 -5.36 1.79
N GLN A 159 25.80 -4.08 1.51
CA GLN A 159 26.83 -3.31 2.20
C GLN A 159 26.31 -2.73 3.51
N SER A 160 25.08 -2.23 3.52
CA SER A 160 24.52 -1.44 4.61
C SER A 160 23.83 -2.23 5.70
N LEU A 161 23.39 -3.46 5.41
CA LEU A 161 22.68 -4.31 6.38
C LEU A 161 23.55 -5.47 6.87
N PRO A 162 23.59 -5.73 8.19
CA PRO A 162 24.26 -6.90 8.73
C PRO A 162 23.73 -8.18 8.11
N PRO A 163 24.58 -9.16 7.74
CA PRO A 163 24.08 -10.41 7.16
C PRO A 163 23.08 -11.16 8.05
N ALA A 164 23.26 -11.12 9.37
CA ALA A 164 22.35 -11.73 10.33
C ALA A 164 20.97 -11.03 10.42
N ALA A 165 20.86 -9.79 9.94
CA ALA A 165 19.60 -9.03 9.94
C ALA A 165 18.70 -9.38 8.74
N VAL A 166 19.25 -9.96 7.67
CA VAL A 166 18.51 -10.21 6.43
C VAL A 166 18.25 -11.71 6.27
N ARG A 167 16.96 -12.08 6.23
CA ARG A 167 16.53 -13.47 6.04
C ARG A 167 16.56 -13.85 4.56
N SER A 168 15.98 -13.02 3.71
CA SER A 168 15.93 -13.25 2.26
C SER A 168 15.90 -11.94 1.49
N ARG A 169 16.30 -12.01 0.22
CA ARG A 169 16.16 -10.92 -0.77
C ARG A 169 15.33 -11.43 -1.92
N ILE A 170 14.19 -10.81 -2.14
CA ILE A 170 13.18 -11.26 -3.09
C ILE A 170 13.03 -10.16 -4.14
N ILE A 171 13.14 -10.51 -5.42
CA ILE A 171 12.85 -9.58 -6.52
C ILE A 171 11.60 -10.07 -7.22
N ILE A 172 10.58 -9.22 -7.28
CA ILE A 172 9.39 -9.44 -8.10
C ILE A 172 9.70 -9.02 -9.53
N THR A 173 9.55 -9.95 -10.46
CA THR A 173 9.92 -9.80 -11.87
C THR A 173 8.77 -10.20 -12.79
N PRO A 174 8.74 -9.71 -14.05
CA PRO A 174 7.79 -10.20 -15.04
C PRO A 174 7.96 -11.70 -15.34
N ASP A 175 6.91 -12.29 -15.91
CA ASP A 175 7.00 -13.61 -16.54
C ASP A 175 7.64 -13.48 -17.94
N GLU A 176 8.38 -14.50 -18.38
CA GLU A 176 8.92 -14.54 -19.75
C GLU A 176 7.82 -14.70 -20.80
N PRO A 177 7.83 -13.94 -21.91
CA PRO A 177 6.83 -14.04 -22.97
C PRO A 177 6.92 -15.31 -23.82
N ASN A 178 8.04 -16.06 -23.85
CA ASN A 178 8.16 -17.33 -24.59
C ASN A 178 9.28 -18.23 -24.02
N PRO A 179 9.12 -19.57 -24.02
CA PRO A 179 10.26 -20.47 -23.80
C PRO A 179 11.21 -20.35 -25.01
N PRO A 180 12.50 -19.98 -24.84
CA PRO A 180 13.43 -20.07 -25.94
C PRO A 180 13.70 -21.54 -26.26
N SER A 181 14.04 -21.77 -27.52
CA SER A 181 14.61 -22.99 -28.10
C SER A 181 15.93 -23.45 -27.45
N SER A 182 16.36 -22.83 -26.34
CA SER A 182 17.46 -23.28 -25.50
C SER A 182 16.89 -24.14 -24.38
N GLY A 183 17.20 -25.44 -24.38
CA GLY A 183 16.68 -26.44 -23.44
C GLY A 183 17.06 -26.26 -21.96
N LEU A 184 16.99 -25.04 -21.43
CA LEU A 184 17.09 -24.70 -20.02
C LEU A 184 15.68 -24.65 -19.40
N PRO A 185 15.52 -25.01 -18.11
CA PRO A 185 14.22 -24.97 -17.44
C PRO A 185 13.62 -23.54 -17.41
N PRO A 186 12.28 -23.39 -17.51
CA PRO A 186 11.58 -22.08 -17.58
C PRO A 186 11.86 -21.10 -16.44
N ALA A 187 12.33 -21.59 -15.29
CA ALA A 187 12.58 -20.80 -14.08
C ALA A 187 13.88 -19.95 -14.11
N GLN A 188 14.58 -19.87 -15.25
CA GLN A 188 15.93 -19.27 -15.30
C GLN A 188 16.07 -18.00 -16.15
N GLN A 189 15.01 -17.44 -16.75
CA GLN A 189 15.21 -16.50 -17.88
C GLN A 189 14.65 -15.07 -17.73
N ALA A 190 13.55 -14.81 -17.00
CA ALA A 190 13.14 -13.43 -16.66
C ALA A 190 13.87 -12.95 -15.42
N ARG A 191 15.13 -12.56 -15.59
CA ARG A 191 15.97 -12.03 -14.52
C ARG A 191 16.82 -10.87 -15.05
N PRO A 192 17.23 -9.93 -14.19
CA PRO A 192 18.21 -8.94 -14.58
C PRO A 192 19.46 -9.62 -15.15
N HIS A 193 19.96 -9.20 -16.32
CA HIS A 193 21.07 -9.87 -17.01
C HIS A 193 22.35 -9.97 -16.16
N TRP A 194 22.58 -8.99 -15.29
CA TRP A 194 23.70 -8.96 -14.35
C TRP A 194 23.54 -9.94 -13.17
N LEU A 195 22.33 -10.46 -12.93
CA LEU A 195 22.04 -11.47 -11.91
C LEU A 195 22.24 -12.87 -12.51
N VAL A 196 23.50 -13.23 -12.75
CA VAL A 196 23.89 -14.55 -13.26
C VAL A 196 23.92 -15.54 -12.10
N PRO A 197 23.25 -16.71 -12.19
CA PRO A 197 23.33 -17.74 -11.18
C PRO A 197 24.74 -18.30 -11.17
N THR A 198 25.44 -18.12 -10.06
CA THR A 198 26.70 -18.81 -9.84
C THR A 198 26.43 -20.31 -9.61
N PRO A 199 27.35 -21.22 -9.97
CA PRO A 199 27.19 -22.66 -9.69
C PRO A 199 26.87 -22.97 -8.22
N ASP A 200 27.32 -22.13 -7.29
CA ASP A 200 27.02 -22.24 -5.85
C ASP A 200 25.56 -21.91 -5.51
N GLN A 201 24.86 -21.09 -6.30
CA GLN A 201 23.42 -20.83 -6.13
C GLN A 201 22.54 -22.01 -6.58
N LEU A 202 23.09 -22.97 -7.34
CA LEU A 202 22.43 -24.25 -7.63
C LEU A 202 22.54 -25.24 -6.46
N ASN A 203 23.32 -24.91 -5.42
CA ASN A 203 23.50 -25.74 -4.23
C ASN A 203 22.97 -24.98 -2.98
N PRO A 204 21.71 -25.22 -2.56
CA PRO A 204 21.04 -24.45 -1.50
C PRO A 204 21.77 -24.40 -0.16
N LYS A 205 22.74 -25.30 0.06
CA LYS A 205 23.50 -25.43 1.31
C LYS A 205 24.73 -24.52 1.39
N GLN A 206 25.12 -23.83 0.31
CA GLN A 206 26.35 -23.02 0.24
C GLN A 206 26.11 -21.53 -0.08
N SER A 207 24.89 -21.14 -0.49
CA SER A 207 24.55 -19.74 -0.75
C SER A 207 24.34 -18.98 0.55
N HIS A 208 25.30 -18.13 0.92
CA HIS A 208 25.26 -17.43 2.20
C HIS A 208 24.17 -16.35 2.29
N GLN A 209 23.59 -15.86 1.18
CA GLN A 209 22.37 -15.04 1.15
C GLN A 209 21.68 -15.13 -0.24
N PRO A 210 20.75 -16.08 -0.46
CA PRO A 210 20.15 -16.27 -1.78
C PRO A 210 19.21 -15.10 -2.12
N VAL A 211 19.46 -14.49 -3.29
CA VAL A 211 18.45 -13.67 -3.97
C VAL A 211 17.48 -14.63 -4.66
N SER A 212 16.20 -14.53 -4.32
CA SER A 212 15.13 -15.32 -4.92
C SER A 212 14.29 -14.47 -5.86
N LEU A 213 13.77 -15.09 -6.92
CA LEU A 213 12.88 -14.43 -7.87
C LEU A 213 11.45 -14.91 -7.68
N THR A 214 10.53 -13.96 -7.64
CA THR A 214 9.08 -14.21 -7.65
C THR A 214 8.54 -13.59 -8.94
N HIS A 215 7.77 -14.35 -9.72
CA HIS A 215 7.23 -13.82 -10.98
C HIS A 215 5.80 -13.28 -10.82
N HIS A 216 5.38 -12.38 -11.71
CA HIS A 216 4.02 -11.81 -11.66
C HIS A 216 2.93 -12.89 -11.63
N SER A 217 3.03 -13.95 -12.44
CA SER A 217 2.07 -15.08 -12.45
C SER A 217 1.92 -15.77 -11.09
N GLN A 218 2.93 -15.67 -10.22
CA GLN A 218 2.92 -16.26 -8.89
C GLN A 218 2.11 -15.44 -7.90
N ILE A 219 1.93 -14.14 -8.11
CA ILE A 219 1.25 -13.24 -7.15
C ILE A 219 0.01 -12.56 -7.72
N PHE A 220 -0.11 -12.38 -9.03
CA PHE A 220 -1.31 -11.83 -9.65
C PHE A 220 -2.45 -12.85 -9.55
N ARG A 221 -3.59 -12.40 -9.02
CA ARG A 221 -4.78 -13.25 -8.83
C ARG A 221 -6.01 -12.54 -9.37
N PHE A 222 -6.75 -13.26 -10.21
CA PHE A 222 -8.09 -12.84 -10.58
C PHE A 222 -9.01 -12.89 -9.36
N ILE A 223 -9.85 -11.86 -9.20
CA ILE A 223 -10.71 -11.67 -8.03
C ILE A 223 -11.62 -12.88 -7.77
N ASN A 224 -12.12 -13.53 -8.83
CA ASN A 224 -12.96 -14.72 -8.71
C ASN A 224 -12.20 -16.02 -9.04
N ARG A 225 -11.73 -16.70 -7.99
CA ARG A 225 -10.94 -17.95 -8.10
C ARG A 225 -11.68 -19.12 -8.77
N ARG A 226 -13.01 -19.08 -8.90
CA ARG A 226 -13.81 -20.16 -9.51
C ARG A 226 -13.94 -20.02 -11.03
N GLN A 227 -13.55 -18.87 -11.58
CA GLN A 227 -13.70 -18.52 -12.98
C GLN A 227 -12.37 -18.68 -13.73
N ALA A 228 -11.96 -19.93 -13.96
CA ALA A 228 -10.64 -20.25 -14.50
C ALA A 228 -10.38 -19.65 -15.89
N LEU A 229 -11.38 -19.64 -16.78
CA LEU A 229 -11.26 -19.07 -18.13
C LEU A 229 -11.09 -17.55 -18.08
N GLN A 230 -11.90 -16.86 -17.28
CA GLN A 230 -11.80 -15.42 -17.08
C GLN A 230 -10.47 -15.05 -16.41
N ALA A 231 -10.03 -15.83 -15.42
CA ALA A 231 -8.73 -15.63 -14.79
C ALA A 231 -7.57 -15.76 -15.78
N PHE A 232 -7.62 -16.78 -16.65
CA PHE A 232 -6.62 -16.95 -17.70
C PHE A 232 -6.62 -15.79 -18.70
N GLN A 233 -7.79 -15.36 -19.17
CA GLN A 233 -7.93 -14.22 -20.07
C GLN A 233 -7.41 -12.92 -19.43
N TRP A 234 -7.75 -12.69 -18.16
CA TRP A 234 -7.30 -11.53 -17.41
C TRP A 234 -5.78 -11.52 -17.26
N LEU A 235 -5.17 -12.63 -16.79
CA LEU A 235 -3.72 -12.73 -16.66
C LEU A 235 -3.01 -12.46 -17.99
N LYS A 236 -3.55 -12.98 -19.11
CA LYS A 236 -3.00 -12.74 -20.45
C LYS A 236 -3.05 -11.27 -20.88
N ASN A 237 -4.06 -10.53 -20.44
CA ASN A 237 -4.25 -9.13 -20.83
C ASN A 237 -3.44 -8.14 -19.98
N TYR A 238 -3.18 -8.49 -18.72
CA TYR A 238 -2.59 -7.57 -17.74
C TYR A 238 -1.18 -7.95 -17.28
N LEU A 239 -0.66 -9.12 -17.68
CA LEU A 239 0.74 -9.50 -17.48
C LEU A 239 1.55 -9.46 -18.78
N PRO A 240 2.84 -9.09 -18.71
CA PRO A 240 3.53 -8.55 -17.54
C PRO A 240 3.07 -7.12 -17.20
N SER A 241 3.05 -6.79 -15.90
CA SER A 241 2.81 -5.41 -15.44
C SER A 241 4.12 -4.62 -15.41
N HIS A 242 4.07 -3.36 -15.85
CA HIS A 242 5.17 -2.39 -15.79
C HIS A 242 4.82 -1.24 -14.84
N ASN A 243 3.89 -1.50 -13.92
CA ASN A 243 3.37 -0.51 -13.00
C ASN A 243 3.60 -1.00 -11.58
N SER A 244 4.47 -0.30 -10.84
CA SER A 244 4.77 -0.66 -9.46
C SER A 244 3.51 -0.71 -8.60
N MET A 245 2.52 0.17 -8.81
CA MET A 245 1.27 0.17 -8.03
C MET A 245 0.43 -1.09 -8.27
N ALA A 246 0.36 -1.54 -9.54
CA ALA A 246 -0.30 -2.80 -9.87
C ALA A 246 0.43 -3.99 -9.23
N ILE A 247 1.77 -4.03 -9.25
CA ILE A 247 2.55 -5.11 -8.65
C ILE A 247 2.43 -5.09 -7.10
N GLU A 248 2.58 -3.92 -6.49
CA GLU A 248 2.45 -3.68 -5.05
C GLU A 248 1.07 -4.10 -4.54
N SER A 249 0.01 -3.86 -5.33
CA SER A 249 -1.35 -4.27 -4.98
C SER A 249 -1.49 -5.79 -4.77
N GLN A 250 -0.58 -6.59 -5.34
CA GLN A 250 -0.61 -8.06 -5.27
C GLN A 250 0.22 -8.63 -4.12
N PHE A 251 0.87 -7.80 -3.30
CA PHE A 251 1.73 -8.28 -2.21
C PHE A 251 0.97 -9.11 -1.16
N GLY A 252 -0.34 -8.93 -1.00
CA GLY A 252 -1.16 -9.78 -0.13
C GLY A 252 -1.14 -11.27 -0.50
N HIS A 253 -0.74 -11.59 -1.73
CA HIS A 253 -0.63 -12.96 -2.25
C HIS A 253 0.75 -13.58 -2.10
N LEU A 254 1.72 -12.87 -1.51
CA LEU A 254 3.03 -13.43 -1.21
C LEU A 254 2.90 -14.62 -0.23
N ASP A 255 3.78 -15.60 -0.36
CA ASP A 255 3.83 -16.76 0.52
C ASP A 255 5.23 -16.85 1.16
N GLY A 256 5.28 -17.30 2.42
CA GLY A 256 6.53 -17.58 3.10
C GLY A 256 7.36 -16.37 3.53
N ILE A 257 6.78 -15.16 3.55
CA ILE A 257 7.40 -13.92 4.04
C ILE A 257 7.20 -13.75 5.56
N GLN A 258 8.12 -13.02 6.22
CA GLN A 258 8.02 -12.67 7.64
C GLN A 258 6.84 -11.73 7.92
N ASP A 259 6.44 -11.67 9.19
CA ASP A 259 5.33 -10.81 9.63
C ASP A 259 5.59 -9.34 9.28
N ASN A 260 6.84 -8.87 9.41
CA ASN A 260 7.28 -7.58 8.87
C ASN A 260 8.32 -7.82 7.77
N PHE A 261 8.20 -7.11 6.66
CA PHE A 261 9.18 -7.11 5.57
C PHE A 261 9.48 -5.69 5.11
N LEU A 262 10.65 -5.50 4.51
CA LEU A 262 11.10 -4.22 3.99
C LEU A 262 10.92 -4.21 2.47
N TYR A 263 10.00 -3.37 1.99
CA TYR A 263 9.77 -3.13 0.58
C TYR A 263 10.63 -1.99 0.06
N LEU A 264 11.18 -2.16 -1.14
CA LEU A 264 11.96 -1.18 -1.88
C LEU A 264 11.45 -1.10 -3.31
N ASN A 265 11.27 0.12 -3.81
CA ASN A 265 11.37 0.38 -5.24
C ASN A 265 12.82 0.19 -5.68
N ASP A 266 13.06 -0.03 -6.98
CA ASP A 266 14.39 -0.30 -7.52
C ASP A 266 15.36 0.89 -7.42
N ASP A 267 14.82 2.11 -7.33
CA ASP A 267 15.52 3.39 -7.14
C ASP A 267 15.74 3.78 -5.66
N CYS A 268 15.41 2.90 -4.71
CA CYS A 268 15.68 3.13 -3.29
C CYS A 268 17.06 2.55 -2.90
N PHE A 269 17.92 3.35 -2.27
CA PHE A 269 19.29 2.96 -1.89
C PHE A 269 19.55 3.10 -0.39
N PHE A 270 20.41 2.25 0.15
CA PHE A 270 20.98 2.41 1.49
C PHE A 270 22.34 3.09 1.41
N ILE A 271 22.53 4.16 2.18
CA ILE A 271 23.80 4.91 2.19
C ILE A 271 24.59 4.62 3.48
N ASN A 272 23.93 4.66 4.63
CA ASN A 272 24.54 4.45 5.94
C ASN A 272 24.51 2.96 6.36
N LYS A 273 25.03 2.64 7.55
CA LYS A 273 24.95 1.30 8.14
C LYS A 273 23.74 1.24 9.06
N PHE A 274 22.83 0.30 8.80
CA PHE A 274 21.59 0.18 9.56
C PHE A 274 21.58 -1.11 10.39
N ASN A 275 20.74 -1.14 11.41
CA ASN A 275 20.39 -2.30 12.20
C ASN A 275 18.89 -2.62 12.06
N LEU A 276 18.43 -3.74 12.60
CA LEU A 276 17.01 -4.12 12.49
C LEU A 276 16.07 -3.08 13.11
N GLY A 277 16.44 -2.47 14.24
CA GLY A 277 15.66 -1.41 14.87
C GLY A 277 15.41 -0.21 13.97
N ASP A 278 16.21 0.05 12.94
CA ASP A 278 15.92 1.11 11.98
C ASP A 278 14.66 0.86 11.15
N PHE A 279 14.18 -0.39 11.11
CA PHE A 279 13.05 -0.81 10.29
C PHE A 279 11.93 -1.39 11.13
N SER A 280 12.24 -2.31 12.05
CA SER A 280 11.23 -2.93 12.89
C SER A 280 11.83 -3.50 14.15
N SER A 281 11.01 -3.58 15.20
CA SER A 281 11.36 -4.32 16.40
C SER A 281 10.15 -5.04 16.97
N GLU A 282 10.42 -6.06 17.78
CA GLU A 282 9.36 -6.80 18.46
C GLU A 282 8.70 -6.00 19.59
N LEU A 283 9.36 -4.96 20.09
CA LEU A 283 8.78 -4.06 21.09
C LEU A 283 7.84 -3.02 20.47
N PHE A 284 8.23 -2.45 19.33
CA PHE A 284 7.57 -1.26 18.78
C PHE A 284 6.87 -1.50 17.44
N GLY A 285 7.06 -2.67 16.82
CA GLY A 285 6.49 -3.02 15.53
C GLY A 285 7.25 -2.38 14.35
N PRO A 286 6.60 -2.15 13.21
CA PRO A 286 7.22 -1.50 12.05
C PRO A 286 7.44 -0.01 12.27
N VAL A 287 8.54 0.51 11.73
CA VAL A 287 8.87 1.95 11.75
C VAL A 287 8.37 2.59 10.46
N PHE A 288 7.49 3.58 10.60
CA PHE A 288 6.93 4.33 9.48
C PHE A 288 7.68 5.64 9.25
N ARG A 289 8.10 5.88 8.00
CA ARG A 289 8.78 7.12 7.58
C ARG A 289 7.78 8.05 6.91
N ILE A 290 7.28 9.00 7.70
CA ILE A 290 6.21 9.91 7.30
C ILE A 290 6.78 11.30 7.13
N GLN A 291 6.54 11.92 5.98
CA GLN A 291 6.89 13.30 5.72
C GLN A 291 5.74 14.21 6.18
N PHE A 292 5.85 14.75 7.40
CA PHE A 292 4.72 15.42 8.05
C PHE A 292 4.34 16.79 7.47
N ASP A 293 5.27 17.48 6.79
CA ASP A 293 5.01 18.75 6.11
C ASP A 293 4.21 18.59 4.80
N LEU A 294 4.13 17.37 4.26
CA LEU A 294 3.47 17.08 2.99
C LEU A 294 2.13 16.36 3.19
N LYS A 295 1.02 17.10 2.95
CA LYS A 295 -0.34 16.58 3.04
C LYS A 295 -0.73 15.82 1.78
N VAL A 296 -1.42 14.69 1.96
CA VAL A 296 -2.11 13.97 0.88
C VAL A 296 -3.59 14.30 0.99
N GLN A 297 -4.17 14.88 -0.07
CA GLN A 297 -5.60 15.20 -0.09
C GLN A 297 -6.44 13.94 -0.23
N ASP A 298 -7.69 14.02 0.19
CA ASP A 298 -8.72 13.01 -0.12
C ASP A 298 -9.27 13.35 -1.50
N ASP A 299 -9.07 12.46 -2.47
CA ASP A 299 -9.44 12.69 -3.87
C ASP A 299 -10.18 11.48 -4.45
N PRO A 300 -11.50 11.57 -4.68
CA PRO A 300 -12.29 10.51 -5.29
C PRO A 300 -12.23 10.52 -6.83
N GLU A 301 -11.67 11.56 -7.45
CA GLU A 301 -11.72 11.72 -8.91
C GLU A 301 -10.89 10.64 -9.62
N ASP A 302 -11.43 10.15 -10.74
CA ASP A 302 -10.69 9.25 -11.62
C ASP A 302 -9.83 10.09 -12.58
N HIS A 303 -8.52 10.02 -12.38
CA HIS A 303 -7.54 10.74 -13.19
C HIS A 303 -6.98 9.91 -14.35
N SER A 304 -7.52 8.71 -14.61
CA SER A 304 -7.07 7.82 -15.68
C SER A 304 -6.91 8.54 -17.02
N GLY A 305 -5.79 8.29 -17.71
CA GLY A 305 -5.47 8.90 -19.01
C GLY A 305 -5.00 10.35 -18.95
N THR A 306 -4.95 10.98 -17.76
CA THR A 306 -4.37 12.32 -17.60
C THR A 306 -2.85 12.27 -17.43
N VAL A 307 -2.18 13.41 -17.63
CA VAL A 307 -0.73 13.55 -17.34
C VAL A 307 -0.44 13.33 -15.84
N ALA A 308 -1.34 13.79 -14.96
CA ALA A 308 -1.18 13.63 -13.51
C ALA A 308 -1.16 12.16 -13.09
N ALA A 309 -1.96 11.30 -13.75
CA ALA A 309 -2.02 9.87 -13.47
C ALA A 309 -0.75 9.10 -13.86
N GLN A 310 0.19 9.72 -14.57
CA GLN A 310 1.53 9.14 -14.79
C GLN A 310 2.43 9.26 -13.53
N GLY A 311 2.07 10.12 -12.58
CA GLY A 311 2.70 10.21 -11.27
C GLY A 311 2.00 9.38 -10.20
N GLU A 312 2.52 9.40 -8.97
CA GLU A 312 1.92 8.69 -7.83
C GLU A 312 0.76 9.47 -7.17
N TRP A 313 0.68 10.78 -7.37
CA TRP A 313 -0.22 11.66 -6.60
C TRP A 313 -1.70 11.29 -6.68
N PRO A 314 -2.28 11.01 -7.87
CA PRO A 314 -3.68 10.59 -7.94
C PRO A 314 -3.97 9.32 -7.14
N SER A 315 -3.06 8.34 -7.19
CA SER A 315 -3.23 7.10 -6.42
C SER A 315 -3.17 7.29 -4.91
N LEU A 316 -2.37 8.25 -4.44
CA LEU A 316 -2.31 8.64 -3.04
C LEU A 316 -3.63 9.29 -2.60
N GLY A 317 -4.16 10.18 -3.44
CA GLY A 317 -5.44 10.85 -3.22
C GLY A 317 -6.60 9.86 -3.11
N TYR A 318 -6.69 8.94 -4.07
CA TYR A 318 -7.70 7.88 -4.09
C TYR A 318 -7.56 6.91 -2.90
N SER A 319 -6.34 6.54 -2.53
CA SER A 319 -6.11 5.70 -1.34
C SER A 319 -6.54 6.40 -0.06
N ASN A 320 -6.31 7.71 0.05
CA ASN A 320 -6.76 8.49 1.18
C ASN A 320 -8.29 8.62 1.21
N HIS A 321 -8.93 8.72 0.04
CA HIS A 321 -10.39 8.67 -0.09
C HIS A 321 -10.95 7.36 0.48
N LEU A 322 -10.40 6.20 0.10
CA LEU A 322 -10.81 4.89 0.62
C LEU A 322 -10.67 4.80 2.15
N LEU A 323 -9.58 5.32 2.72
CA LEU A 323 -9.39 5.38 4.16
C LEU A 323 -10.37 6.34 4.84
N SER A 324 -10.70 7.46 4.21
CA SER A 324 -11.70 8.41 4.72
C SER A 324 -13.11 7.83 4.73
N LEU A 325 -13.49 7.04 3.73
CA LEU A 325 -14.76 6.32 3.71
C LEU A 325 -14.88 5.36 4.90
N ARG A 326 -13.78 4.66 5.24
CA ARG A 326 -13.77 3.67 6.32
C ARG A 326 -13.64 4.27 7.72
N PHE A 327 -12.71 5.21 7.91
CA PHE A 327 -12.32 5.71 9.24
C PHE A 327 -12.70 7.17 9.51
N GLY A 328 -13.35 7.81 8.53
CA GLY A 328 -13.61 9.25 8.51
C GLY A 328 -12.43 10.06 7.97
N ARG A 329 -12.72 11.29 7.53
CA ARG A 329 -11.72 12.21 6.99
C ARG A 329 -10.64 12.56 8.00
N ARG A 330 -9.37 12.52 7.56
CA ARG A 330 -8.18 12.84 8.36
C ARG A 330 -7.11 13.53 7.49
N GLU A 331 -6.24 14.31 8.13
CA GLU A 331 -5.09 14.93 7.47
C GLU A 331 -3.90 13.96 7.33
N ARG A 332 -4.05 12.93 6.51
CA ARG A 332 -2.99 11.94 6.27
C ARG A 332 -1.83 12.55 5.49
N ARG A 333 -0.61 12.12 5.83
CA ARG A 333 0.64 12.69 5.33
C ARG A 333 1.35 11.74 4.40
N TYR A 334 2.17 12.30 3.53
CA TYR A 334 2.94 11.55 2.57
C TYR A 334 3.90 10.57 3.27
N LEU A 335 4.06 9.38 2.69
CA LEU A 335 5.11 8.45 3.11
C LEU A 335 6.35 8.77 2.30
N SER A 336 7.45 9.10 2.97
CA SER A 336 8.70 9.44 2.29
C SER A 336 9.07 8.37 1.26
N HIS A 337 9.60 8.80 0.11
CA HIS A 337 10.04 7.91 -0.96
C HIS A 337 11.35 7.20 -0.59
N LEU A 338 11.23 6.29 0.38
CA LEU A 338 12.27 5.49 1.01
C LEU A 338 11.78 4.04 1.17
N PRO A 339 12.66 3.09 1.53
CA PRO A 339 12.26 1.74 1.92
C PRO A 339 11.16 1.75 2.98
N LYS A 340 10.10 0.94 2.76
CA LYS A 340 8.88 0.94 3.58
C LYS A 340 8.74 -0.40 4.28
N VAL A 341 8.43 -0.35 5.57
CA VAL A 341 8.21 -1.57 6.36
C VAL A 341 6.74 -1.87 6.39
N ILE A 342 6.38 -3.06 5.92
CA ILE A 342 4.99 -3.48 5.79
C ILE A 342 4.77 -4.71 6.66
N ASN A 343 3.69 -4.68 7.45
CA ASN A 343 3.24 -5.86 8.15
C ASN A 343 2.37 -6.71 7.22
N PHE A 344 2.76 -7.96 7.00
CA PHE A 344 2.12 -8.86 6.06
C PHE A 344 0.69 -9.25 6.47
N GLN A 345 0.40 -9.35 7.78
CA GLN A 345 -0.96 -9.66 8.22
C GLN A 345 -1.91 -8.48 7.98
N ILE A 346 -1.43 -7.25 8.23
CA ILE A 346 -2.17 -6.04 7.88
C ILE A 346 -2.40 -5.95 6.38
N LEU A 347 -1.40 -6.27 5.58
CA LEU A 347 -1.51 -6.26 4.12
C LEU A 347 -2.56 -7.25 3.61
N ARG A 348 -2.66 -8.44 4.21
CA ARG A 348 -3.73 -9.40 3.92
C ARG A 348 -5.10 -8.87 4.30
N GLU A 349 -5.25 -8.27 5.48
CA GLU A 349 -6.53 -7.66 5.89
C GLU A 349 -6.95 -6.54 4.91
N VAL A 350 -6.02 -5.66 4.53
CA VAL A 350 -6.23 -4.62 3.51
C VAL A 350 -6.63 -5.24 2.17
N SER A 351 -5.99 -6.35 1.78
CA SER A 351 -6.26 -7.04 0.51
C SER A 351 -7.66 -7.63 0.43
N GLU A 352 -8.22 -8.06 1.56
CA GLU A 352 -9.59 -8.59 1.63
C GLU A 352 -10.63 -7.46 1.70
N ILE A 353 -10.32 -6.33 2.36
CA ILE A 353 -11.25 -5.21 2.50
C ILE A 353 -11.46 -4.47 1.17
N TRP A 354 -10.37 -4.24 0.42
CA TRP A 354 -10.38 -3.49 -0.85
C TRP A 354 -10.09 -4.38 -2.05
N SER A 355 -10.65 -5.59 -2.05
CA SER A 355 -10.34 -6.59 -3.07
C SER A 355 -10.72 -6.13 -4.49
N GLU A 356 -11.76 -5.31 -4.63
CA GLU A 356 -12.22 -4.80 -5.92
C GLU A 356 -11.28 -3.70 -6.44
N GLU A 357 -10.91 -2.76 -5.59
CA GLU A 357 -10.01 -1.64 -5.92
C GLU A 357 -8.60 -2.16 -6.24
N ILE A 358 -8.15 -3.18 -5.52
CA ILE A 358 -6.89 -3.89 -5.79
C ILE A 358 -6.96 -4.60 -7.14
N PHE A 359 -8.08 -5.26 -7.45
CA PHE A 359 -8.25 -5.93 -8.73
C PHE A 359 -8.25 -4.94 -9.90
N LEU A 360 -8.87 -3.77 -9.75
CA LEU A 360 -8.84 -2.68 -10.73
C LEU A 360 -7.41 -2.12 -10.89
N THR A 361 -6.72 -1.85 -9.78
CA THR A 361 -5.34 -1.37 -9.78
C THR A 361 -4.40 -2.37 -10.46
N ALA A 362 -4.56 -3.66 -10.19
CA ALA A 362 -3.80 -4.74 -10.82
C ALA A 362 -4.06 -4.86 -12.34
N SER A 363 -5.20 -4.34 -12.81
CA SER A 363 -5.57 -4.28 -14.22
C SER A 363 -4.97 -3.05 -14.93
N SER A 364 -4.16 -2.23 -14.24
CA SER A 364 -3.44 -1.12 -14.86
C SER A 364 -2.01 -1.53 -15.20
N ARG A 365 -1.81 -2.05 -16.41
CA ARG A 365 -0.53 -2.64 -16.86
C ARG A 365 0.58 -1.58 -16.91
N VAL A 366 0.26 -0.39 -17.39
CA VAL A 366 1.12 0.80 -17.38
C VAL A 366 0.43 1.87 -16.54
N ARG A 367 1.24 2.62 -15.78
CA ARG A 367 0.74 3.63 -14.84
C ARG A 367 -0.22 4.63 -15.50
N GLY A 368 -1.32 4.92 -14.82
CA GLY A 368 -2.33 5.88 -15.23
C GLY A 368 -3.31 5.39 -16.30
N GLN A 369 -3.29 4.10 -16.67
CA GLN A 369 -4.29 3.51 -17.58
C GLN A 369 -5.66 3.30 -16.91
N GLY A 370 -5.69 3.20 -15.58
CA GLY A 370 -6.90 3.04 -14.80
C GLY A 370 -6.80 3.75 -13.46
N GLN A 371 -7.90 3.74 -12.70
CA GLN A 371 -7.93 4.27 -11.34
C GLN A 371 -7.11 3.34 -10.44
N GLU A 372 -6.01 3.87 -9.90
CA GLU A 372 -5.01 3.11 -9.16
C GLU A 372 -5.01 3.53 -7.70
N LEU A 373 -4.76 2.58 -6.81
CA LEU A 373 -4.43 2.86 -5.41
C LEU A 373 -2.93 2.71 -5.15
N ASN A 374 -2.44 3.44 -4.15
CA ASN A 374 -1.10 3.31 -3.60
C ASN A 374 -1.14 2.35 -2.41
N MET A 375 -0.69 1.11 -2.61
CA MET A 375 -0.82 0.05 -1.61
C MET A 375 -0.02 0.36 -0.33
N MET A 376 1.17 0.94 -0.46
CA MET A 376 2.03 1.24 0.68
C MET A 376 1.43 2.32 1.58
N PHE A 377 0.88 3.39 0.97
CA PHE A 377 0.14 4.42 1.67
C PHE A 377 -1.11 3.85 2.35
N LEU A 378 -1.91 3.09 1.61
CA LEU A 378 -3.14 2.48 2.11
C LEU A 378 -2.86 1.58 3.32
N ALA A 379 -1.91 0.64 3.20
CA ALA A 379 -1.60 -0.32 4.26
C ALA A 379 -0.99 0.32 5.50
N THR A 380 -0.12 1.32 5.35
CA THR A 380 0.53 2.01 6.48
C THR A 380 -0.50 2.79 7.29
N TRP A 381 -1.32 3.61 6.63
CA TRP A 381 -2.34 4.38 7.32
C TRP A 381 -3.47 3.51 7.85
N TYR A 382 -3.81 2.42 7.16
CA TYR A 382 -4.70 1.39 7.70
C TYR A 382 -4.16 0.83 9.02
N HIS A 383 -2.87 0.48 9.09
CA HIS A 383 -2.25 -0.03 10.32
C HIS A 383 -2.48 0.93 11.50
N ILE A 384 -2.20 2.22 11.29
CA ILE A 384 -2.36 3.25 12.32
C ILE A 384 -3.83 3.38 12.77
N GLU A 385 -4.77 3.39 11.82
CA GLU A 385 -6.20 3.48 12.14
C GLU A 385 -6.72 2.21 12.82
N LYS A 386 -6.24 1.03 12.39
CA LYS A 386 -6.59 -0.26 12.99
C LYS A 386 -6.10 -0.37 14.43
N HIS A 387 -4.92 0.18 14.72
CA HIS A 387 -4.43 0.30 16.09
C HIS A 387 -5.39 1.15 16.95
N ARG A 388 -5.84 2.31 16.44
CA ARG A 388 -6.84 3.14 17.13
C ARG A 388 -8.16 2.40 17.33
N GLU A 389 -8.67 1.73 16.29
CA GLU A 389 -9.89 0.92 16.35
C GLU A 389 -9.78 -0.15 17.45
N ALA A 390 -8.66 -0.88 17.49
CA ALA A 390 -8.41 -1.91 18.51
C ALA A 390 -8.37 -1.33 19.94
N MET A 391 -7.74 -0.17 20.12
CA MET A 391 -7.69 0.51 21.42
C MET A 391 -9.07 0.98 21.89
N LEU A 392 -9.85 1.57 20.99
CA LEU A 392 -11.23 1.98 21.28
C LEU A 392 -12.12 0.79 21.57
N HIS A 393 -12.04 -0.27 20.77
CA HIS A 393 -12.78 -1.51 20.99
C HIS A 393 -12.42 -2.14 22.34
N SER A 394 -11.13 -2.20 22.69
CA SER A 394 -10.70 -2.70 24.00
C SER A 394 -11.29 -1.87 25.14
N PHE A 395 -11.22 -0.54 25.05
CA PHE A 395 -11.70 0.34 26.12
C PHE A 395 -13.24 0.29 26.28
N ILE A 396 -13.97 0.34 25.16
CA ILE A 396 -15.43 0.42 25.16
C ILE A 396 -16.03 -0.98 25.34
N MET A 397 -15.66 -1.95 24.50
CA MET A 397 -16.32 -3.26 24.46
C MET A 397 -15.74 -4.27 25.43
N LEU A 398 -14.44 -4.24 25.72
CA LEU A 398 -13.82 -5.29 26.56
C LEU A 398 -13.65 -4.88 28.03
N GLN A 399 -13.47 -3.59 28.29
CA GLN A 399 -13.19 -3.07 29.63
C GLN A 399 -14.37 -2.36 30.29
N THR A 400 -15.30 -1.79 29.50
CA THR A 400 -16.46 -1.06 30.02
C THR A 400 -17.69 -1.95 30.13
N ASP A 401 -18.03 -2.66 29.04
CA ASP A 401 -19.05 -3.71 29.03
C ASP A 401 -18.55 -4.91 29.85
N SER A 402 -18.87 -4.88 31.15
CA SER A 402 -18.37 -5.80 32.16
C SER A 402 -19.16 -7.11 32.19
N ASN A 403 -20.43 -7.07 31.75
CA ASN A 403 -21.30 -8.24 31.66
C ASN A 403 -21.26 -8.91 30.27
N ARG A 404 -20.64 -8.27 29.27
CA ARG A 404 -20.47 -8.71 27.88
C ARG A 404 -21.77 -8.92 27.13
N ASP A 405 -22.78 -8.10 27.43
CA ASP A 405 -24.07 -8.17 26.75
C ASP A 405 -24.15 -7.30 25.48
N GLY A 406 -23.08 -6.55 25.17
CA GLY A 406 -22.97 -5.70 24.00
C GLY A 406 -23.64 -4.33 24.17
N GLN A 407 -24.17 -4.02 25.35
CA GLN A 407 -24.73 -2.73 25.72
C GLN A 407 -23.95 -2.10 26.87
N ILE A 408 -24.00 -0.78 27.00
CA ILE A 408 -23.37 -0.07 28.12
C ILE A 408 -24.48 0.49 28.99
N ASP A 409 -24.73 -0.15 30.13
CA ASP A 409 -25.75 0.29 31.07
C ASP A 409 -25.32 1.56 31.85
N ALA A 410 -26.24 2.14 32.63
CA ALA A 410 -25.96 3.36 33.38
C ALA A 410 -24.80 3.21 34.39
N LYS A 411 -24.64 2.01 34.98
CA LYS A 411 -23.61 1.71 35.98
C LYS A 411 -22.24 1.53 35.31
N GLU A 412 -22.19 0.87 34.17
CA GLU A 412 -20.99 0.72 33.35
C GLU A 412 -20.55 2.05 32.76
N ARG A 413 -21.49 2.83 32.23
CA ARG A 413 -21.23 4.20 31.80
C ARG A 413 -20.65 5.03 32.93
N ALA A 414 -21.23 4.98 34.14
CA ALA A 414 -20.70 5.73 35.27
C ALA A 414 -19.24 5.34 35.58
N LYS A 415 -18.91 4.05 35.61
CA LYS A 415 -17.53 3.56 35.80
C LYS A 415 -16.58 4.02 34.70
N MET A 416 -17.02 3.96 33.44
CA MET A 416 -16.23 4.44 32.29
C MET A 416 -15.93 5.93 32.41
N MET A 417 -16.93 6.75 32.74
CA MET A 417 -16.76 8.19 32.93
C MET A 417 -15.80 8.49 34.09
N THR A 418 -15.92 7.76 35.22
CA THR A 418 -14.96 7.88 36.32
C THR A 418 -13.53 7.53 35.88
N ARG A 419 -13.34 6.48 35.08
CA ARG A 419 -12.03 6.11 34.52
C ARG A 419 -11.44 7.18 33.60
N LEU A 420 -12.27 7.88 32.83
CA LEU A 420 -11.85 9.01 32.01
C LEU A 420 -11.49 10.27 32.83
N GLY A 421 -11.67 10.23 34.15
CA GLY A 421 -11.42 11.38 35.02
C GLY A 421 -12.59 12.36 35.08
N ALA A 422 -13.80 11.96 34.65
CA ALA A 422 -14.97 12.81 34.76
C ALA A 422 -15.35 13.03 36.23
N GLY A 423 -15.32 14.29 36.67
CA GLY A 423 -15.86 14.74 37.96
C GLY A 423 -17.36 15.04 37.90
N GLN A 424 -17.86 15.83 38.85
CA GLN A 424 -19.27 16.29 38.85
C GLN A 424 -19.57 17.41 37.83
N GLY A 425 -18.55 17.92 37.11
CA GLY A 425 -18.70 18.96 36.08
C GLY A 425 -18.99 18.39 34.68
N SER A 426 -19.40 19.27 33.75
CA SER A 426 -19.66 18.93 32.34
C SER A 426 -18.39 18.80 31.48
N THR A 427 -17.21 19.11 32.04
CA THR A 427 -15.93 19.14 31.32
C THR A 427 -14.95 18.14 31.94
N ILE A 428 -14.21 17.42 31.08
CA ILE A 428 -13.18 16.46 31.48
C ILE A 428 -11.83 16.99 30.97
N ASP A 429 -10.86 17.15 31.88
CA ASP A 429 -9.47 17.48 31.51
C ASP A 429 -8.74 16.20 31.10
N VAL A 430 -8.61 15.97 29.79
CA VAL A 430 -7.91 14.81 29.23
C VAL A 430 -6.49 15.23 28.87
N ARG A 431 -5.51 14.79 29.67
CA ARG A 431 -4.09 15.07 29.43
C ARG A 431 -3.43 13.93 28.65
N ARG A 432 -2.59 14.29 27.69
CA ARG A 432 -1.72 13.33 27.00
C ARG A 432 -0.65 12.84 27.99
N PRO A 433 -0.54 11.53 28.27
CA PRO A 433 0.49 11.03 29.16
C PRO A 433 1.87 11.20 28.51
N PHE A 434 2.83 11.76 29.25
CA PHE A 434 4.24 11.76 28.85
C PHE A 434 4.87 10.43 29.28
N ARG A 435 5.49 9.72 28.33
CA ARG A 435 6.22 8.48 28.59
C ARG A 435 7.71 8.71 28.29
N PRO A 436 8.60 8.69 29.29
CA PRO A 436 10.04 8.80 29.05
C PRO A 436 10.50 7.69 28.08
N ARG A 437 11.34 8.05 27.09
CA ARG A 437 11.89 7.09 26.12
C ARG A 437 13.27 6.56 26.52
N GLY A 438 14.10 7.44 27.10
CA GLY A 438 15.47 7.13 27.46
C GLY A 438 15.55 5.89 28.34
N GLY A 439 16.26 4.87 27.84
CA GLY A 439 16.46 3.58 28.49
C GLY A 439 15.38 2.54 28.17
N ALA A 440 14.14 2.94 27.91
CA ALA A 440 13.09 1.99 27.54
C ALA A 440 13.18 1.53 26.07
N VAL A 441 13.53 2.44 25.16
CA VAL A 441 13.70 2.14 23.73
C VAL A 441 15.11 1.59 23.48
N GLU A 442 16.14 2.28 23.96
CA GLU A 442 17.52 1.93 23.68
C GLU A 442 17.99 0.68 24.45
N ASP A 443 17.64 0.54 25.73
CA ASP A 443 18.07 -0.63 26.52
C ASP A 443 17.17 -1.84 26.22
N GLY A 444 15.89 -1.61 25.91
CA GLY A 444 14.93 -2.66 25.57
C GLY A 444 15.23 -3.39 24.26
N LEU A 445 15.84 -2.70 23.29
CA LEU A 445 16.18 -3.28 21.99
C LEU A 445 17.55 -3.97 21.97
N GLY A 446 18.40 -3.74 22.97
CA GLY A 446 19.72 -4.38 23.08
C GLY A 446 20.53 -4.30 21.79
N THR A 447 20.92 -5.45 21.24
CA THR A 447 21.72 -5.54 20.00
C THR A 447 20.97 -5.16 18.74
N ALA A 448 19.64 -5.02 18.78
CA ALA A 448 18.81 -4.58 17.67
C ALA A 448 18.52 -3.07 17.69
N ARG A 449 19.15 -2.30 18.59
CA ARG A 449 19.00 -0.85 18.67
C ARG A 449 19.21 -0.17 17.29
N PRO A 450 18.36 0.80 16.89
CA PRO A 450 18.55 1.52 15.64
C PRO A 450 19.92 2.22 15.61
N ALA A 451 20.55 2.20 14.44
CA ALA A 451 21.85 2.84 14.22
C ALA A 451 21.69 4.26 13.68
N GLU A 452 20.67 4.50 12.87
CA GLU A 452 20.49 5.75 12.09
C GLU A 452 19.11 6.39 12.30
N THR A 453 18.18 5.66 12.91
CA THR A 453 16.79 6.08 13.09
C THR A 453 16.53 6.52 14.51
N ASP A 454 16.23 7.81 14.67
CA ASP A 454 15.59 8.32 15.88
C ASP A 454 14.08 8.13 15.77
N TYR A 455 13.49 7.38 16.70
CA TYR A 455 12.04 7.28 16.75
C TYR A 455 11.49 8.62 17.24
N GLU A 456 10.83 9.37 16.36
CA GLU A 456 10.13 10.60 16.75
C GLU A 456 8.84 10.30 17.50
N TRP A 457 8.13 9.22 17.18
CA TRP A 457 6.84 8.89 17.79
C TRP A 457 6.63 7.39 17.96
N LEU A 458 6.01 6.97 19.05
CA LEU A 458 5.62 5.59 19.33
C LEU A 458 4.10 5.48 19.51
N SER A 459 3.53 4.32 19.21
CA SER A 459 2.10 4.03 19.44
C SER A 459 1.68 4.22 20.89
N SER A 460 2.61 4.04 21.84
CA SER A 460 2.38 4.33 23.26
C SER A 460 2.14 5.80 23.58
N ASP A 461 2.52 6.72 22.68
CA ASP A 461 2.36 8.17 22.86
C ASP A 461 0.96 8.66 22.48
N GLY A 462 0.10 7.77 21.94
CA GLY A 462 -1.32 8.04 21.68
C GLY A 462 -1.73 7.77 20.23
N TYR A 463 -2.63 8.60 19.70
CA TYR A 463 -3.03 8.59 18.29
C TYR A 463 -2.44 9.82 17.60
N PRO A 464 -1.78 9.68 16.43
CA PRO A 464 -1.02 10.78 15.84
C PRO A 464 -1.88 11.97 15.41
N PHE A 465 -3.16 11.75 15.10
CA PHE A 465 -4.08 12.83 14.69
C PHE A 465 -4.96 13.38 15.82
N ALA A 466 -4.57 13.21 17.09
CA ALA A 466 -5.32 13.75 18.23
C ALA A 466 -5.10 15.27 18.48
N GLY A 467 -4.33 15.96 17.62
CA GLY A 467 -3.96 17.38 17.76
C GLY A 467 -4.97 18.38 17.17
N GLU A 468 -4.68 19.67 17.33
CA GLU A 468 -5.48 20.76 16.74
C GLU A 468 -5.50 20.68 15.21
N ALA A 469 -6.70 20.77 14.63
CA ALA A 469 -6.88 20.79 13.18
C ALA A 469 -6.10 21.95 12.53
N GLY A 470 -5.41 21.67 11.43
CA GLY A 470 -4.65 22.67 10.67
C GLY A 470 -3.22 22.92 11.14
N LYS A 471 -2.79 22.35 12.28
CA LYS A 471 -1.38 22.40 12.72
C LYS A 471 -0.67 21.08 12.42
N VAL A 472 0.58 21.17 11.99
CA VAL A 472 1.47 19.99 11.97
C VAL A 472 1.74 19.64 13.43
N ALA A 473 1.36 18.44 13.84
CA ALA A 473 1.68 17.98 15.19
C ALA A 473 3.21 17.87 15.33
N ASP A 474 3.74 18.44 16.41
CA ASP A 474 5.14 18.24 16.76
C ASP A 474 5.27 16.85 17.39
N TYR A 475 5.87 15.93 16.63
CA TYR A 475 6.06 14.56 17.07
C TYR A 475 7.32 14.39 17.91
N ARG A 476 8.23 15.37 17.91
CA ARG A 476 9.51 15.26 18.64
C ARG A 476 9.26 14.99 20.11
N HIS A 477 10.00 14.02 20.64
CA HIS A 477 9.97 13.69 22.06
C HIS A 477 10.80 14.68 22.84
N VAL A 478 10.21 15.83 23.13
CA VAL A 478 10.80 16.80 24.03
C VAL A 478 10.33 16.45 25.44
N GLY A 479 11.28 16.22 26.34
CA GLY A 479 10.97 16.08 27.76
C GLY A 479 10.17 17.28 28.26
N PRO A 480 9.39 17.15 29.36
CA PRO A 480 8.75 18.31 29.96
C PRO A 480 9.82 19.37 30.20
N ALA A 481 9.59 20.59 29.70
CA ALA A 481 10.52 21.69 29.85
C ALA A 481 10.84 21.85 31.35
N THR A 482 11.99 21.30 31.77
CA THR A 482 12.55 21.64 33.07
C THR A 482 12.79 23.13 32.98
N GLY A 483 12.12 23.92 33.83
CA GLY A 483 12.19 25.38 33.84
C GLY A 483 13.57 25.94 34.17
N ARG A 484 14.57 25.62 33.34
CA ARG A 484 15.87 26.25 33.27
C ARG A 484 16.12 26.50 31.80
N GLY A 485 15.74 27.69 31.36
CA GLY A 485 16.12 28.18 30.06
C GLY A 485 17.64 28.17 29.94
N CYS A 486 18.14 27.62 28.84
CA CYS A 486 19.32 28.14 28.21
C CYS A 486 18.94 28.39 26.76
N VAL A 487 18.81 29.67 26.45
CA VAL A 487 18.85 30.23 25.10
C VAL A 487 20.25 29.98 24.55
N SER A 488 20.33 29.45 23.34
CA SER A 488 21.34 29.84 22.33
C SER A 488 20.83 29.50 20.95
#